data_AF-A0A8H6SEM3-F1
#
_entry.id   AF-A0A8H6SEM3-F1
#
_cell.length_a   1.000
_cell.length_b   1.000
_cell.length_c   1.000
_cell.angle_alpha   90.00
_cell.angle_beta   90.00
_cell.angle_gamma   90.00
#
_symmetry.space_group_name_H-M   'P 1'
#
loop_
_entity.id
_entity.type
_entity.pdbx_description
1 polymer ?
#
loop_
_entity_poly.entity_id
_entity_poly.type
_entity_poly.pdbx_seq_one_letter_code
_entity_poly.pdbx_strand_id
1 'polypeptide(L)'
;MAPLARSVRRGGILSACCRTAAATTERRRQVCVTVLLLAPRYIYGLAADRCPNFSPQLPPKQLRVMSVGAAFDFTRLTRVWFNELASVMNLTANAAGGLSGTYNSAVGTAEDEYVLTGRFDTTPPSGTGVALGWVVAYKNSLLDAHSTAAWSGQFYAGATELEDIILTQWLLTTSTTPANNWESTNVNTDTFMPVVPTTAEVQKAQARGAGSPTAQQIVAKNAKRGE
;
A
#
# COMPACT_ATOMS: atom_id res chain seq x y z
N MET A 1 32.60 48.69 -32.73
CA MET A 1 31.44 49.07 -31.90
C MET A 1 30.16 48.83 -32.69
N ALA A 2 29.49 47.71 -32.40
CA ALA A 2 28.09 47.40 -32.73
C ALA A 2 27.74 46.08 -32.01
N PRO A 3 26.64 45.97 -31.23
CA PRO A 3 26.36 44.75 -30.47
C PRO A 3 25.52 43.74 -31.25
N LEU A 4 25.86 42.47 -31.07
CA LEU A 4 25.12 41.29 -31.51
C LEU A 4 23.80 41.15 -30.71
N ALA A 5 22.69 41.03 -31.43
CA ALA A 5 21.36 40.83 -30.88
C ALA A 5 21.18 39.42 -30.28
N ARG A 6 20.65 39.35 -29.04
CA ARG A 6 20.20 38.11 -28.40
C ARG A 6 18.86 37.66 -28.99
N SER A 7 18.85 36.48 -29.59
CA SER A 7 17.65 35.74 -29.97
C SER A 7 16.99 35.14 -28.74
N VAL A 8 15.78 35.61 -28.41
CA VAL A 8 14.89 34.97 -27.42
C VAL A 8 13.80 34.24 -28.19
N ARG A 9 13.81 32.91 -28.10
CA ARG A 9 12.77 32.04 -28.66
C ARG A 9 11.44 32.35 -27.96
N ARG A 10 10.49 32.96 -28.67
CA ARG A 10 9.08 32.98 -28.26
C ARG A 10 8.50 31.58 -28.46
N GLY A 11 8.09 30.95 -27.36
CA GLY A 11 7.31 29.71 -27.39
C GLY A 11 5.97 29.96 -28.08
N GLY A 12 5.71 29.18 -29.14
CA GLY A 12 4.48 29.24 -29.90
C GLY A 12 3.30 28.77 -29.07
N ILE A 13 2.22 29.55 -29.08
CA ILE A 13 0.89 29.11 -28.67
C ILE A 13 0.37 28.23 -29.82
N LEU A 14 0.26 26.93 -29.58
CA LEU A 14 -0.47 26.02 -30.47
C LEU A 14 -1.96 26.40 -30.43
N SER A 15 -2.40 27.17 -31.42
CA SER A 15 -3.81 27.41 -31.70
C SER A 15 -4.39 26.14 -32.32
N ALA A 16 -5.17 25.38 -31.54
CA ALA A 16 -5.97 24.30 -32.08
C ALA A 16 -7.17 24.90 -32.84
N CYS A 17 -7.14 24.73 -34.15
CA CYS A 17 -8.17 25.12 -35.10
C CYS A 17 -9.45 24.30 -34.86
N CYS A 18 -10.54 24.92 -34.39
CA CYS A 18 -11.85 24.27 -34.31
C CYS A 18 -12.57 24.47 -35.66
N ARG A 19 -12.62 23.42 -36.49
CA ARG A 19 -13.42 23.42 -37.73
C ARG A 19 -14.90 23.32 -37.38
N THR A 20 -15.68 24.27 -37.87
CA THR A 20 -17.14 24.22 -37.95
C THR A 20 -17.57 23.22 -39.03
N ALA A 21 -18.38 22.23 -38.63
CA ALA A 21 -19.25 21.50 -39.55
C ALA A 21 -20.70 21.69 -39.06
N ALA A 22 -21.54 22.17 -39.97
CA ALA A 22 -22.92 22.52 -39.71
C ALA A 22 -23.85 21.29 -39.73
N ALA A 23 -24.96 21.45 -38.98
CA ALA A 23 -26.25 20.78 -39.10
C ALA A 23 -26.34 19.28 -38.76
N THR A 24 -26.85 18.97 -37.56
CA THR A 24 -28.20 18.40 -37.36
C THR A 24 -28.50 18.24 -35.87
N THR A 25 -29.77 18.38 -35.55
CA THR A 25 -30.40 18.55 -34.25
C THR A 25 -30.16 17.40 -33.28
N GLU A 26 -29.28 17.58 -32.28
CA GLU A 26 -29.30 16.74 -31.07
C GLU A 26 -28.63 17.46 -29.89
N ARG A 27 -29.32 17.54 -28.74
CA ARG A 27 -28.79 18.15 -27.50
C ARG A 27 -27.60 17.35 -26.97
N ARG A 28 -26.41 17.61 -27.48
CA ARG A 28 -25.16 17.13 -26.86
C ARG A 28 -24.66 18.19 -25.88
N ARG A 29 -24.67 17.85 -24.59
CA ARG A 29 -23.93 18.60 -23.56
C ARG A 29 -22.44 18.49 -23.88
N GLN A 30 -21.86 19.52 -24.50
CA GLN A 30 -20.42 19.70 -24.54
C GLN A 30 -19.94 19.97 -23.11
N VAL A 31 -19.19 19.04 -22.54
CA VAL A 31 -18.43 19.26 -21.32
C VAL A 31 -17.04 19.70 -21.76
N CYS A 32 -16.78 21.01 -21.73
CA CYS A 32 -15.42 21.53 -21.83
C CYS A 32 -14.68 21.18 -20.53
N VAL A 33 -13.73 20.25 -20.61
CA VAL A 33 -12.80 19.97 -19.52
C VAL A 33 -11.59 20.87 -19.70
N THR A 34 -11.54 21.97 -18.94
CA THR A 34 -10.35 22.81 -18.85
C THR A 34 -9.38 22.19 -17.85
N VAL A 35 -8.31 21.58 -18.34
CA VAL A 35 -7.19 21.12 -17.48
C VAL A 35 -6.34 22.34 -17.14
N LEU A 36 -6.47 22.84 -15.90
CA LEU A 36 -5.63 23.93 -15.40
C LEU A 36 -4.34 23.32 -14.81
N LEU A 37 -3.25 23.33 -15.58
CA LEU A 37 -1.92 23.07 -15.06
C LEU A 37 -1.45 24.30 -14.27
N LEU A 38 -1.49 24.22 -12.93
CA LEU A 38 -0.96 25.27 -12.08
C LEU A 38 0.58 25.23 -12.08
N ALA A 39 1.20 26.14 -12.82
CA ALA A 39 2.57 26.56 -12.56
C ALA A 39 2.55 27.72 -11.53
N PRO A 40 3.44 27.74 -10.52
CA PRO A 40 3.50 28.85 -9.57
C PRO A 40 4.38 29.95 -10.16
N ARG A 41 3.86 31.19 -10.31
CA ARG A 41 4.61 32.45 -10.09
C ARG A 41 3.81 33.72 -10.41
N TYR A 42 3.81 34.62 -9.43
CA TYR A 42 3.85 36.09 -9.51
C TYR A 42 2.87 36.80 -10.46
N ILE A 43 1.90 37.51 -9.88
CA ILE A 43 1.13 38.56 -10.58
C ILE A 43 1.52 39.92 -9.98
N TYR A 44 2.27 40.70 -10.76
CA TYR A 44 2.27 42.16 -10.66
C TYR A 44 1.00 42.70 -11.31
N GLY A 45 0.37 43.67 -10.67
CA GLY A 45 -0.87 44.30 -11.13
C GLY A 45 -0.70 45.04 -12.46
N LEU A 46 -1.70 44.92 -13.33
CA LEU A 46 -1.95 45.83 -14.44
C LEU A 46 -3.45 46.10 -14.55
N ALA A 47 -3.73 47.35 -14.92
CA ALA A 47 -4.97 48.07 -14.75
C ALA A 47 -6.18 47.49 -15.49
N ALA A 48 -7.35 47.72 -14.88
CA ALA A 48 -8.65 47.49 -15.47
C ALA A 48 -8.96 48.57 -16.51
N ASP A 49 -9.10 48.17 -17.77
CA ASP A 49 -9.77 48.97 -18.80
C ASP A 49 -11.12 48.35 -19.17
N ARG A 50 -12.04 49.27 -19.46
CA ARG A 50 -13.50 49.14 -19.38
C ARG A 50 -14.08 48.28 -20.51
N CYS A 51 -15.06 47.44 -20.18
CA CYS A 51 -16.12 47.02 -21.09
C CYS A 51 -17.46 47.28 -20.39
N PRO A 52 -18.37 48.11 -20.94
CA PRO A 52 -19.68 48.33 -20.34
C PRO A 52 -20.66 47.23 -20.77
N ASN A 53 -21.50 46.81 -19.82
CA ASN A 53 -22.72 46.03 -20.01
C ASN A 53 -22.57 44.56 -20.46
N PHE A 54 -22.18 43.70 -19.53
CA PHE A 54 -22.70 42.34 -19.48
C PHE A 54 -22.91 41.95 -18.01
N SER A 55 -24.18 41.82 -17.59
CA SER A 55 -24.54 41.18 -16.32
C SER A 55 -24.96 39.74 -16.61
N PRO A 56 -24.12 38.73 -16.29
CA PRO A 56 -24.59 37.37 -16.18
C PRO A 56 -24.82 37.05 -14.70
N GLN A 57 -26.06 37.19 -14.23
CA GLN A 57 -26.53 36.45 -13.06
C GLN A 57 -26.68 34.98 -13.48
N LEU A 58 -25.58 34.23 -13.40
CA LEU A 58 -25.62 32.77 -13.31
C LEU A 58 -25.20 32.42 -11.87
N PRO A 59 -25.96 31.58 -11.15
CA PRO A 59 -25.56 31.14 -9.83
C PRO A 59 -24.22 30.40 -9.93
N PRO A 60 -23.31 30.56 -8.96
CA PRO A 60 -22.02 29.88 -8.98
C PRO A 60 -22.28 28.38 -9.00
N LYS A 61 -22.06 27.76 -10.16
CA LYS A 61 -22.04 26.31 -10.30
C LYS A 61 -20.81 25.85 -9.54
N GLN A 62 -21.01 25.32 -8.33
CA GLN A 62 -19.93 24.78 -7.51
C GLN A 62 -19.06 23.86 -8.37
N LEU A 63 -17.82 24.30 -8.62
CA LEU A 63 -16.80 23.44 -9.19
C LEU A 63 -16.49 22.42 -8.10
N ARG A 64 -17.16 21.27 -8.15
CA ARG A 64 -16.80 20.14 -7.28
C ARG A 64 -15.47 19.64 -7.80
N VAL A 65 -14.38 20.06 -7.16
CA VAL A 65 -13.08 19.41 -7.32
C VAL A 65 -13.34 17.95 -6.99
N MET A 66 -13.33 17.09 -8.02
CA MET A 66 -13.31 15.66 -7.78
C MET A 66 -11.96 15.39 -7.12
N SER A 67 -12.01 15.13 -5.81
CA SER A 67 -10.89 14.69 -5.01
C SER A 67 -10.14 13.65 -5.82
N VAL A 68 -8.88 13.95 -6.17
CA VAL A 68 -7.93 12.92 -6.60
C VAL A 68 -7.97 11.89 -5.47
N GLY A 69 -8.23 10.62 -5.79
CA GLY A 69 -8.43 9.56 -4.80
C GLY A 69 -7.40 9.69 -3.67
N ALA A 70 -7.86 9.72 -2.42
CA ALA A 70 -6.99 10.00 -1.29
C ALA A 70 -5.76 9.08 -1.36
N ALA A 71 -4.57 9.68 -1.28
CA ALA A 71 -3.34 8.92 -1.25
C ALA A 71 -3.40 7.93 -0.09
N PHE A 72 -2.91 6.71 -0.32
CA PHE A 72 -2.80 5.70 0.73
C PHE A 72 -2.01 6.27 1.91
N ASP A 73 -2.61 6.19 3.10
CA ASP A 73 -1.94 6.56 4.34
C ASP A 73 -1.16 5.35 4.88
N PHE A 74 0.14 5.32 4.57
CA PHE A 74 1.03 4.24 5.01
C PHE A 74 1.20 4.16 6.53
N THR A 75 0.84 5.22 7.27
CA THR A 75 0.95 5.19 8.74
C THR A 75 -0.01 4.18 9.34
N ARG A 76 -1.09 3.80 8.63
CA ARG A 76 -1.98 2.69 8.98
C ARG A 76 -1.27 1.33 8.99
N LEU A 77 -0.10 1.16 8.36
CA LEU A 77 0.66 -0.09 8.52
C LEU A 77 1.40 -0.14 9.86
N THR A 78 1.73 1.01 10.45
CA THR A 78 2.56 1.12 11.66
C THR A 78 1.72 0.88 12.92
N ARG A 79 1.72 -0.36 13.42
CA ARG A 79 1.04 -0.79 14.66
C ARG A 79 1.26 -2.28 14.92
N VAL A 80 0.59 -2.77 15.96
CA VAL A 80 0.47 -4.19 16.27
C VAL A 80 -0.63 -4.84 15.43
N TRP A 81 -0.30 -5.99 14.89
CA TRP A 81 -1.15 -6.85 14.07
C TRP A 81 -1.22 -8.25 14.69
N PHE A 82 -2.39 -8.88 14.62
CA PHE A 82 -2.65 -10.21 15.12
C PHE A 82 -3.09 -11.12 13.99
N ASN A 83 -2.50 -12.31 13.87
CA ASN A 83 -3.06 -13.33 12.97
C ASN A 83 -4.17 -14.14 13.65
N GLU A 84 -4.82 -15.01 12.89
CA GLU A 84 -5.92 -15.85 13.36
C GLU A 84 -5.53 -16.87 14.46
N LEU A 85 -4.23 -17.05 14.71
CA LEU A 85 -3.67 -17.89 15.77
C LEU A 85 -3.12 -17.07 16.95
N ALA A 86 -3.46 -15.77 17.00
CA ALA A 86 -3.01 -14.81 18.00
C ALA A 86 -1.49 -14.50 17.99
N SER A 87 -0.77 -14.85 16.92
CA SER A 87 0.62 -14.38 16.74
C SER A 87 0.63 -12.86 16.57
N VAL A 88 1.64 -12.22 17.14
CA VAL A 88 1.73 -10.76 17.26
C VAL A 88 2.84 -10.25 16.34
N MET A 89 2.52 -9.28 15.49
CA MET A 89 3.47 -8.59 14.63
C MET A 89 3.45 -7.10 14.97
N ASN A 90 4.54 -6.59 15.52
CA ASN A 90 4.74 -5.15 15.70
C ASN A 90 5.42 -4.60 14.46
N LEU A 91 4.67 -3.85 13.64
CA LEU A 91 5.12 -3.39 12.33
C LEU A 91 5.33 -1.87 12.35
N THR A 92 6.41 -1.41 11.74
CA THR A 92 6.65 -0.01 11.43
C THR A 92 6.89 0.15 9.94
N ALA A 93 6.09 1.00 9.30
CA ALA A 93 6.24 1.42 7.92
C ALA A 93 6.86 2.82 7.84
N ASN A 94 7.77 3.03 6.90
CA ASN A 94 8.35 4.34 6.62
C ASN A 94 7.94 4.86 5.23
N ALA A 95 8.05 6.18 5.04
CA ALA A 95 7.67 6.85 3.79
C ALA A 95 8.48 6.39 2.56
N ALA A 96 9.63 5.73 2.77
CA ALA A 96 10.46 5.17 1.72
C ALA A 96 10.06 3.73 1.35
N GLY A 97 8.93 3.22 1.83
CA GLY A 97 8.41 1.88 1.49
C GLY A 97 9.01 0.75 2.33
N GLY A 98 9.74 1.07 3.41
CA GLY A 98 10.39 0.07 4.26
C GLY A 98 9.47 -0.41 5.36
N LEU A 99 9.52 -1.72 5.63
CA LEU A 99 8.90 -2.36 6.78
C LEU A 99 9.99 -2.87 7.72
N SER A 100 9.82 -2.62 9.01
CA SER A 100 10.68 -3.12 10.08
C SER A 100 9.85 -3.41 11.32
N GLY A 101 10.32 -4.32 12.16
CA GLY A 101 9.71 -4.54 13.47
C GLY A 101 10.02 -5.91 14.01
N THR A 102 9.07 -6.46 14.77
CA THR A 102 9.21 -7.77 15.40
C THR A 102 7.99 -8.65 15.18
N TYR A 103 8.24 -9.95 15.21
CA TYR A 103 7.23 -10.99 15.09
C TYR A 103 7.37 -11.94 16.26
N ASN A 104 6.31 -12.09 17.05
CA ASN A 104 6.20 -13.05 18.15
C ASN A 104 5.11 -14.07 17.81
N SER A 105 5.44 -15.35 17.89
CA SER A 105 4.47 -16.40 17.61
C SER A 105 3.74 -16.84 18.88
N ALA A 106 2.41 -16.86 18.84
CA ALA A 106 1.58 -17.40 19.93
C ALA A 106 1.44 -18.93 19.90
N VAL A 107 1.92 -19.58 18.84
CA VAL A 107 1.89 -21.04 18.68
C VAL A 107 3.31 -21.58 18.51
N GLY A 108 3.62 -22.67 19.22
CA GLY A 108 4.94 -23.30 19.16
C GLY A 108 5.94 -22.81 20.21
N THR A 109 7.16 -23.35 20.19
CA THR A 109 8.30 -23.00 21.05
C THR A 109 9.06 -21.80 20.46
N ALA A 110 8.32 -20.75 20.12
CA ALA A 110 8.92 -19.47 19.75
C ALA A 110 9.16 -18.72 21.06
N GLU A 111 10.37 -18.83 21.60
CA GLU A 111 10.76 -18.02 22.74
C GLU A 111 11.05 -16.61 22.26
N ASP A 112 10.25 -15.65 22.70
CA ASP A 112 10.44 -14.22 22.46
C ASP A 112 10.31 -13.77 20.99
N GLU A 113 10.65 -12.51 20.73
CA GLU A 113 10.50 -11.81 19.45
C GLU A 113 11.58 -12.19 18.43
N TYR A 114 11.19 -12.19 17.15
CA TYR A 114 12.09 -12.33 16.00
C TYR A 114 12.06 -11.05 15.16
N VAL A 115 13.22 -10.68 14.60
CA VAL A 115 13.32 -9.49 13.76
C VAL A 115 12.58 -9.71 12.44
N LEU A 116 11.80 -8.71 12.05
CA LEU A 116 11.07 -8.64 10.79
C LEU A 116 11.58 -7.48 9.94
N THR A 117 11.76 -7.73 8.64
CA THR A 117 12.05 -6.68 7.65
C THR A 117 11.35 -6.94 6.33
N GLY A 118 10.95 -5.88 5.62
CA GLY A 118 10.18 -6.00 4.40
C GLY A 118 10.01 -4.70 3.62
N ARG A 119 9.12 -4.73 2.65
CA ARG A 119 8.81 -3.62 1.74
C ARG A 119 7.32 -3.55 1.45
N PHE A 120 6.85 -2.37 1.05
CA PHE A 120 5.49 -2.17 0.53
C PHE A 120 5.48 -1.14 -0.61
N ASP A 121 4.41 -1.14 -1.40
CA ASP A 121 4.16 -0.15 -2.45
C ASP A 121 3.73 1.19 -1.83
N THR A 122 4.52 2.24 -2.04
CA THR A 122 4.24 3.59 -1.51
C THR A 122 3.26 4.38 -2.36
N THR A 123 2.95 3.91 -3.57
CA THR A 123 2.09 4.60 -4.53
C THR A 123 1.09 3.62 -5.18
N PRO A 124 0.28 2.90 -4.38
CA PRO A 124 -0.67 1.94 -4.91
C PRO A 124 -1.74 2.63 -5.76
N PRO A 125 -2.27 1.97 -6.81
CA PRO A 125 -3.42 2.49 -7.54
C PRO A 125 -4.63 2.73 -6.62
N SER A 126 -5.44 3.74 -6.96
CA SER A 126 -6.64 4.04 -6.17
C SER A 126 -7.64 2.89 -6.23
N GLY A 127 -8.19 2.49 -5.08
CA GLY A 127 -9.18 1.43 -4.97
C GLY A 127 -8.62 0.00 -5.02
N THR A 128 -7.29 -0.18 -4.99
CA THR A 128 -6.65 -1.49 -4.91
C THR A 128 -5.99 -1.73 -3.55
N GLY A 129 -5.69 -2.98 -3.23
CA GLY A 129 -4.85 -3.31 -2.08
C GLY A 129 -3.42 -2.81 -2.25
N VAL A 130 -2.72 -2.64 -1.13
CA VAL A 130 -1.32 -2.21 -1.11
C VAL A 130 -0.43 -3.43 -1.04
N ALA A 131 0.30 -3.70 -2.13
CA ALA A 131 1.23 -4.83 -2.18
C ALA A 131 2.34 -4.67 -1.16
N LEU A 132 2.62 -5.73 -0.41
CA LEU A 132 3.65 -5.76 0.61
C LEU A 132 4.21 -7.16 0.83
N GLY A 133 5.35 -7.22 1.50
CA GLY A 133 5.92 -8.48 1.95
C GLY A 133 7.06 -8.27 2.93
N TRP A 134 7.32 -9.27 3.75
CA TRP A 134 8.36 -9.25 4.77
C TRP A 134 8.93 -10.65 5.00
N VAL A 135 10.08 -10.69 5.67
CA VAL A 135 10.80 -11.91 6.01
C VAL A 135 11.09 -11.93 7.50
N VAL A 136 11.01 -13.12 8.09
CA VAL A 136 11.44 -13.43 9.46
C VAL A 136 12.33 -14.66 9.40
N ALA A 137 13.57 -14.51 9.87
CA ALA A 137 14.44 -15.64 10.17
C ALA A 137 14.20 -16.06 11.62
N TYR A 138 13.89 -17.34 11.85
CA TYR A 138 13.57 -17.86 13.18
C TYR A 138 14.81 -18.18 13.99
N LYS A 139 15.59 -17.13 14.25
CA LYS A 139 16.76 -17.12 15.10
C LYS A 139 16.76 -15.86 15.96
N ASN A 140 16.89 -16.03 17.26
CA ASN A 140 17.16 -14.94 18.20
C ASN A 140 18.21 -15.37 19.22
N SER A 141 18.34 -14.65 20.33
CA SER A 141 19.32 -14.96 21.38
C SER A 141 18.98 -16.21 22.19
N LEU A 142 17.73 -16.69 22.13
CA LEU A 142 17.23 -17.81 22.92
C LEU A 142 17.19 -19.11 22.11
N LEU A 143 16.83 -19.01 20.82
CA LEU A 143 16.51 -20.17 20.00
C LEU A 143 16.88 -19.96 18.53
N ASP A 144 17.29 -21.03 17.85
CA ASP A 144 17.53 -21.08 16.41
C ASP A 144 16.77 -22.27 15.82
N ALA A 145 15.68 -22.00 15.11
CA ALA A 145 14.86 -23.02 14.46
C ALA A 145 15.33 -23.38 13.05
N HIS A 146 16.50 -22.84 12.63
CA HIS A 146 17.12 -23.10 11.33
C HIS A 146 16.17 -22.97 10.13
N SER A 147 15.28 -21.98 10.20
CA SER A 147 14.22 -21.78 9.21
C SER A 147 13.92 -20.29 9.01
N THR A 148 13.32 -19.97 7.87
CA THR A 148 12.98 -18.60 7.47
C THR A 148 11.64 -18.60 6.76
N ALA A 149 10.75 -17.69 7.17
CA ALA A 149 9.48 -17.47 6.51
C ALA A 149 9.45 -16.12 5.80
N ALA A 150 8.84 -16.12 4.61
CA ALA A 150 8.53 -14.90 3.87
C ALA A 150 7.03 -14.82 3.65
N TRP A 151 6.43 -13.67 3.94
CA TRP A 151 5.02 -13.37 3.67
C TRP A 151 4.94 -12.43 2.48
N SER A 152 4.01 -12.71 1.59
CA SER A 152 3.65 -11.85 0.46
C SER A 152 2.15 -11.67 0.44
N GLY A 153 1.70 -10.43 0.27
CA GLY A 153 0.28 -10.13 0.42
C GLY A 153 -0.09 -8.71 0.08
N GLN A 154 -1.28 -8.35 0.51
CA GLN A 154 -1.84 -7.02 0.32
C GLN A 154 -2.51 -6.53 1.60
N PHE A 155 -2.32 -5.24 1.89
CA PHE A 155 -3.08 -4.52 2.89
C PHE A 155 -4.34 -3.90 2.26
N TYR A 156 -5.46 -3.97 2.97
CA TYR A 156 -6.71 -3.30 2.62
C TYR A 156 -7.16 -2.43 3.79
N ALA A 157 -7.39 -1.16 3.49
CA ALA A 157 -7.96 -0.22 4.45
C ALA A 157 -9.48 -0.44 4.57
N GLY A 158 -9.95 -0.67 5.78
CA GLY A 158 -11.37 -0.64 6.15
C GLY A 158 -11.90 0.80 6.32
N ALA A 159 -13.21 0.90 6.57
CA ALA A 159 -13.84 2.19 6.83
C ALA A 159 -13.33 2.81 8.14
N THR A 160 -12.96 1.96 9.10
CA THR A 160 -12.23 2.34 10.31
C THR A 160 -10.87 1.65 10.37
N GLU A 161 -9.95 2.17 11.18
CA GLU A 161 -8.65 1.54 11.38
C GLU A 161 -8.73 0.13 11.96
N LEU A 162 -9.79 -0.19 12.73
CA LEU A 162 -10.00 -1.52 13.33
C LEU A 162 -10.43 -2.58 12.31
N GLU A 163 -10.91 -2.15 11.14
CA GLU A 163 -11.33 -3.01 10.04
C GLU A 163 -10.21 -3.27 9.02
N ASP A 164 -9.02 -2.73 9.27
CA ASP A 164 -7.87 -2.93 8.40
C ASP A 164 -7.43 -4.40 8.41
N ILE A 165 -7.00 -4.89 7.26
CA ILE A 165 -6.66 -6.30 7.09
C ILE A 165 -5.45 -6.47 6.19
N ILE A 166 -4.56 -7.39 6.55
CA ILE A 166 -3.47 -7.84 5.69
C ILE A 166 -3.73 -9.31 5.35
N LEU A 167 -3.90 -9.59 4.07
CA LEU A 167 -4.08 -10.93 3.53
C LEU A 167 -2.77 -11.41 2.94
N THR A 168 -2.27 -12.55 3.39
CA THR A 168 -0.96 -13.06 2.98
C THR A 168 -0.98 -14.52 2.58
N GLN A 169 -0.05 -14.87 1.71
CA GLN A 169 0.51 -16.22 1.62
C GLN A 169 1.93 -16.19 2.16
N TRP A 170 2.39 -17.30 2.72
CA TRP A 170 3.75 -17.43 3.19
C TRP A 170 4.44 -18.69 2.69
N LEU A 171 5.76 -18.60 2.60
CA LEU A 171 6.67 -19.72 2.35
C LEU A 171 7.61 -19.84 3.56
N LEU A 172 7.58 -20.97 4.25
CA LEU A 172 8.54 -21.30 5.31
C LEU A 172 9.51 -22.33 4.76
N THR A 173 10.80 -21.97 4.69
CA THR A 173 11.85 -22.92 4.32
C THR A 173 12.65 -23.30 5.56
N THR A 174 12.80 -24.61 5.78
CA THR A 174 13.65 -25.19 6.83
C THR A 174 14.95 -25.69 6.21
N SER A 175 16.06 -25.53 6.91
CA SER A 175 17.35 -26.11 6.51
C SER A 175 17.24 -27.64 6.46
N THR A 176 17.64 -28.23 5.34
CA THR A 176 17.61 -29.68 5.12
C THR A 176 18.90 -30.16 4.45
N THR A 177 19.13 -31.47 4.42
CA THR A 177 20.16 -32.05 3.55
C THR A 177 19.72 -31.96 2.08
N PRO A 178 20.64 -32.01 1.10
CA PRO A 178 20.26 -31.99 -0.31
C PRO A 178 19.25 -33.07 -0.72
N ALA A 179 19.30 -34.24 -0.07
CA ALA A 179 18.36 -35.34 -0.31
C ALA A 179 16.92 -35.03 0.14
N ASN A 180 16.74 -34.15 1.13
CA ASN A 180 15.45 -33.77 1.69
C ASN A 180 14.99 -32.37 1.26
N ASN A 181 15.71 -31.71 0.35
CA ASN A 181 15.35 -30.36 -0.12
C ASN A 181 13.98 -30.31 -0.81
N TRP A 182 13.47 -31.43 -1.30
CA TRP A 182 12.15 -31.50 -1.91
C TRP A 182 10.99 -31.23 -0.93
N GLU A 183 11.21 -31.46 0.37
CA GLU A 183 10.23 -31.23 1.45
C GLU A 183 10.60 -30.04 2.35
N SER A 184 11.60 -29.23 1.96
CA SER A 184 12.13 -28.15 2.82
C SER A 184 11.18 -26.97 2.99
N THR A 185 10.22 -26.79 2.08
CA THR A 185 9.40 -25.58 1.97
C THR A 185 7.93 -25.89 2.16
N ASN A 186 7.33 -25.28 3.18
CA ASN A 186 5.91 -25.29 3.44
C ASN A 186 5.27 -23.99 2.93
N VAL A 187 3.99 -24.08 2.55
CA VAL A 187 3.19 -22.94 2.07
C VAL A 187 1.84 -22.92 2.76
N ASN A 188 1.38 -21.72 3.14
CA ASN A 188 0.02 -21.51 3.64
C ASN A 188 -0.36 -20.02 3.54
N THR A 189 -1.47 -19.64 4.18
CA THR A 189 -1.96 -18.26 4.30
C THR A 189 -2.09 -17.85 5.75
N ASP A 190 -1.83 -16.57 6.05
CA ASP A 190 -2.18 -15.93 7.32
C ASP A 190 -3.01 -14.67 7.03
N THR A 191 -3.95 -14.35 7.93
CA THR A 191 -4.74 -13.11 7.88
C THR A 191 -4.48 -12.29 9.13
N PHE A 192 -4.01 -11.06 8.96
CA PHE A 192 -3.71 -10.16 10.07
C PHE A 192 -4.75 -9.05 10.21
N MET A 193 -5.16 -8.80 11.46
CA MET A 193 -6.07 -7.72 11.84
C MET A 193 -5.50 -6.95 13.05
N PRO A 194 -5.87 -5.68 13.26
CA PRO A 194 -5.40 -4.88 14.40
C PRO A 194 -6.13 -5.22 15.72
N VAL A 195 -7.11 -6.14 15.67
CA VAL A 195 -7.89 -6.58 16.82
C VAL A 195 -7.40 -7.95 17.28
N VAL A 196 -7.20 -8.11 18.59
CA VAL A 196 -6.83 -9.40 19.19
C VAL A 196 -7.95 -10.42 18.93
N PRO A 197 -7.65 -11.59 18.35
CA PRO A 197 -8.66 -12.62 18.15
C PRO A 197 -9.13 -13.18 19.50
N THR A 198 -10.41 -13.50 19.59
CA THR A 198 -10.98 -14.18 20.76
C THR A 198 -10.52 -15.64 20.82
N THR A 199 -10.55 -16.24 22.01
CA THR A 199 -10.21 -17.67 22.18
C THR A 199 -11.04 -18.59 21.26
N ALA A 200 -12.32 -18.28 21.06
CA ALA A 200 -13.19 -19.05 20.18
C ALA A 200 -12.76 -18.96 18.70
N GLU A 201 -12.31 -17.78 18.25
CA GLU A 201 -11.79 -17.59 16.89
C GLU A 201 -10.47 -18.33 16.68
N VAL A 202 -9.57 -18.28 17.68
CA VAL A 202 -8.31 -19.04 17.65
C VAL A 202 -8.58 -20.54 17.58
N GLN A 203 -9.48 -21.07 18.41
CA GLN A 203 -9.87 -22.49 18.37
C GLN A 203 -10.47 -22.87 17.01
N LYS A 204 -11.31 -22.02 16.43
CA LYS A 204 -11.87 -22.22 15.10
C LYS A 204 -10.79 -22.19 14.01
N ALA A 205 -9.79 -21.31 14.11
CA ALA A 205 -8.65 -21.25 13.21
C ALA A 205 -7.80 -22.53 13.30
N GLN A 206 -7.47 -22.97 14.52
CA GLN A 206 -6.76 -24.23 14.77
C GLN A 206 -7.49 -25.44 14.20
N ALA A 207 -8.81 -25.51 14.38
CA ALA A 207 -9.63 -26.59 13.84
C ALA A 207 -9.64 -26.60 12.30
N ARG A 208 -9.65 -25.43 11.65
CA ARG A 208 -9.54 -25.32 10.18
C ARG A 208 -8.16 -25.74 9.66
N GLY A 209 -7.11 -25.47 10.45
CA GLY A 209 -5.73 -25.85 10.13
C GLY A 209 -5.36 -27.29 10.48
N ALA A 210 -6.29 -28.13 10.96
CA ALA A 210 -6.02 -29.45 11.54
C ALA A 210 -5.42 -30.52 10.60
N GLY A 211 -4.98 -30.16 9.39
CA GLY A 211 -4.23 -31.02 8.47
C GLY A 211 -3.03 -30.35 7.78
N SER A 212 -2.82 -29.05 7.99
CA SER A 212 -1.75 -28.28 7.37
C SER A 212 -1.01 -27.49 8.45
N PRO A 213 0.25 -27.82 8.74
CA PRO A 213 0.96 -27.17 9.82
C PRO A 213 1.22 -25.70 9.49
N THR A 214 1.09 -24.85 10.48
CA THR A 214 1.39 -23.42 10.35
C THR A 214 2.90 -23.21 10.38
N ALA A 215 3.40 -22.09 9.86
CA ALA A 215 4.84 -21.81 9.86
C ALA A 215 5.42 -21.95 11.27
N GLN A 216 4.66 -21.44 12.24
CA GLN A 216 4.99 -21.41 13.64
C GLN A 216 5.03 -22.82 14.29
N GLN A 217 4.13 -23.72 13.91
CA GLN A 217 4.14 -25.12 14.37
C GLN A 217 5.37 -25.88 13.85
N ILE A 218 5.80 -25.58 12.62
CA ILE A 218 6.98 -26.20 12.01
C ILE A 218 8.26 -25.70 12.67
N VAL A 219 8.36 -24.38 12.88
CA VAL A 219 9.47 -23.73 13.60
C VAL A 219 9.68 -24.37 14.97
N ALA A 220 8.61 -24.55 15.74
CA ALA A 220 8.65 -25.19 17.06
C ALA A 220 9.15 -26.64 17.03
N LYS A 221 8.73 -27.41 16.01
CA LYS A 221 9.20 -28.78 15.82
C LYS A 221 10.68 -28.83 15.49
N ASN A 222 11.17 -27.89 14.67
CA ASN A 222 12.57 -27.85 14.24
C ASN A 222 13.51 -27.42 15.35
N ALA A 223 13.10 -26.46 16.18
CA ALA A 223 13.89 -26.01 17.31
C ALA A 223 14.27 -27.16 18.27
N LYS A 224 13.34 -28.07 18.53
CA LYS A 224 13.55 -29.25 19.39
C LYS A 224 14.43 -30.34 18.79
N ARG A 225 14.77 -30.27 17.50
CA ARG A 225 15.63 -31.26 16.82
C ARG A 225 17.12 -30.89 16.84
N GLY A 226 17.45 -29.66 17.23
CA GLY A 226 18.82 -29.14 17.28
C GLY A 226 19.52 -29.25 18.64
N GLU A 227 18.81 -29.73 19.67
CA GLU A 227 19.36 -30.11 20.99
C GLU A 227 19.76 -31.60 21.00
#